data_AF-A0A849Q495-F1
#
_entry.id   AF-A0A849Q495-F1
#
_cell.length_a   1.000
_cell.length_b   1.000
_cell.length_c   1.000
_cell.angle_alpha   90.00
_cell.angle_beta   90.00
_cell.angle_gamma   90.00
#
_symmetry.space_group_name_H-M   'P 1'
#
loop_
_entity.id
_entity.type
_entity.pdbx_description
1 polymer ?
#
loop_
_entity_poly.entity_id
_entity_poly.type
_entity_poly.pdbx_seq_one_letter_code
_entity_poly.pdbx_strand_id
1 'polypeptide(L)'
;MNNLEPQFLRRFNVRAIIGKGGMSRPTVDAMQEMGAVYLAITGGAAVVAARGVSEVKGVHWLEMGMPEAMWVLEGDDFGPMTVAIDAHGNSLFEAIDAEVERNVPSIKQKLGLD
;
A
#
# COMPACT_ATOMS: atom_id res chain seq x y z
N MET A 1 4.44 -8.18 0.28
CA MET A 1 5.14 -8.13 -1.02
C MET A 1 6.54 -7.49 -0.95
N ASN A 2 6.96 -6.99 0.21
CA ASN A 2 8.24 -6.27 0.42
C ASN A 2 9.51 -6.92 -0.18
N ASN A 3 9.61 -8.24 -0.23
CA ASN A 3 10.80 -8.91 -0.77
C ASN A 3 10.92 -8.79 -2.30
N LEU A 4 9.81 -8.57 -3.00
CA LEU A 4 9.74 -8.53 -4.47
C LEU A 4 9.44 -7.13 -5.01
N GLU A 5 8.68 -6.32 -4.26
CA GLU A 5 8.20 -5.01 -4.68
C GLU A 5 9.30 -4.06 -5.19
N PRO A 6 10.48 -3.95 -4.55
CA PRO A 6 11.55 -3.07 -5.04
C PRO A 6 12.07 -3.46 -6.43
N GLN A 7 12.11 -4.76 -6.73
CA GLN A 7 12.54 -5.25 -8.04
C GLN A 7 11.41 -5.08 -9.07
N PHE A 8 10.17 -5.32 -8.65
CA PHE A 8 8.99 -5.18 -9.49
C PHE A 8 8.81 -3.74 -9.99
N LEU A 9 8.90 -2.76 -9.08
CA LEU A 9 8.86 -1.32 -9.39
C LEU A 9 9.89 -0.94 -10.46
N ARG A 10 11.16 -1.32 -10.26
CA ARG A 10 12.25 -1.03 -11.21
C ARG A 10 12.07 -1.71 -12.55
N ARG A 11 11.61 -2.97 -12.53
CA ARG A 11 11.52 -3.80 -13.73
C ARG A 11 10.38 -3.37 -14.65
N PHE A 12 9.24 -3.03 -14.08
CA PHE A 12 8.01 -2.77 -14.83
C PHE A 12 7.60 -1.30 -14.83
N ASN A 13 8.35 -0.42 -14.17
CA ASN A 13 8.10 1.02 -14.10
C ASN A 13 6.68 1.35 -13.61
N VAL A 14 6.22 0.61 -12.60
CA VAL A 14 4.90 0.82 -11.97
C VAL A 14 4.91 2.15 -11.23
N ARG A 15 3.86 2.97 -11.43
CA ARG A 15 3.76 4.33 -10.90
C ARG A 15 2.91 4.46 -9.64
N ALA A 16 2.04 3.50 -9.37
CA ALA A 16 1.21 3.48 -8.18
C ALA A 16 1.01 2.03 -7.73
N ILE A 17 1.06 1.82 -6.42
CA ILE A 17 0.70 0.56 -5.76
C ILE A 17 -0.42 0.86 -4.78
N ILE A 18 -1.48 0.06 -4.81
CA ILE A 18 -2.62 0.18 -3.89
C ILE A 18 -2.55 -0.98 -2.89
N GLY A 19 -2.72 -0.71 -1.60
CA GLY A 19 -2.68 -1.75 -0.59
C GLY A 19 -3.06 -1.30 0.81
N LYS A 20 -2.79 -2.17 1.78
CA LYS A 20 -2.93 -1.88 3.21
C LYS A 20 -1.65 -2.26 3.96
N GLY A 21 -1.41 -1.60 5.10
CA GLY A 21 -0.34 -1.95 6.04
C GLY A 21 1.05 -1.36 5.70
N GLY A 22 1.16 -0.58 4.63
CA GLY A 22 2.41 0.06 4.24
C GLY A 22 3.39 -0.87 3.55
N MET A 23 4.60 -0.35 3.32
CA MET A 23 5.69 -1.06 2.66
C MET A 23 7.00 -0.76 3.40
N SER A 24 7.98 -1.65 3.26
CA SER A 24 9.29 -1.51 3.90
C SER A 24 10.15 -0.41 3.26
N ARG A 25 11.18 0.03 4.00
CA ARG A 25 12.13 1.06 3.52
C ARG A 25 12.73 0.79 2.13
N PRO A 26 13.18 -0.44 1.79
CA PRO A 26 13.67 -0.72 0.44
C PRO A 26 12.64 -0.46 -0.68
N THR A 27 11.35 -0.61 -0.38
CA THR A 27 10.26 -0.30 -1.32
C THR A 27 10.03 1.20 -1.41
N VAL A 28 10.09 1.93 -0.29
CA VAL A 28 10.01 3.41 -0.26
C VAL A 28 11.13 4.02 -1.11
N ASP A 29 12.36 3.54 -0.93
CA ASP A 29 13.51 4.02 -1.70
C ASP A 29 13.36 3.72 -3.20
N ALA A 30 12.85 2.53 -3.55
CA ALA A 30 12.54 2.19 -4.94
C ALA A 30 11.39 3.03 -5.53
N MET A 31 10.38 3.39 -4.72
CA MET A 31 9.31 4.29 -5.13
C MET A 31 9.86 5.69 -5.42
N GLN A 32 10.77 6.21 -4.58
CA GLN A 32 11.44 7.48 -4.81
C GLN A 32 12.28 7.47 -6.10
N GLU A 33 13.06 6.40 -6.32
CA GLU A 33 13.88 6.20 -7.53
C GLU A 33 13.02 6.20 -8.80
N MET A 34 11.89 5.49 -8.76
CA MET A 34 11.02 5.27 -9.92
C MET A 34 9.92 6.33 -10.08
N GLY A 35 9.77 7.26 -9.13
CA GLY A 35 8.69 8.24 -9.09
C GLY A 35 7.30 7.62 -8.87
N ALA A 36 7.20 6.59 -8.05
CA ALA A 36 5.98 5.87 -7.73
C ALA A 36 5.38 6.29 -6.38
N VAL A 37 4.10 6.00 -6.17
CA VAL A 37 3.39 6.26 -4.91
C VAL A 37 2.73 4.99 -4.34
N TYR A 38 2.56 4.95 -3.03
CA TYR A 38 1.71 3.95 -2.36
C TYR A 38 0.40 4.61 -1.90
N LEU A 39 -0.70 4.04 -2.37
CA LEU A 39 -2.06 4.44 -2.04
C LEU A 39 -2.62 3.46 -1.00
N ALA A 40 -2.75 3.92 0.23
CA ALA A 40 -3.38 3.15 1.29
C ALA A 40 -4.91 3.17 1.09
N ILE A 41 -5.50 2.00 0.91
CA ILE A 41 -6.95 1.81 0.84
C ILE A 41 -7.50 1.29 2.17
N THR A 42 -8.70 1.75 2.55
CA THR A 42 -9.35 1.33 3.80
C THR A 42 -9.73 -0.15 3.75
N GLY A 43 -9.08 -0.95 4.60
CA GLY A 43 -9.40 -2.37 4.75
C GLY A 43 -10.84 -2.59 5.25
N GLY A 44 -11.47 -3.68 4.80
CA GLY A 44 -12.85 -4.02 5.17
C GLY A 44 -13.94 -3.29 4.36
N ALA A 45 -13.57 -2.30 3.54
CA ALA A 45 -14.48 -1.54 2.69
C ALA A 45 -14.44 -1.97 1.21
N ALA A 46 -14.02 -3.20 0.91
CA ALA A 46 -13.82 -3.67 -0.47
C ALA A 46 -15.08 -3.55 -1.33
N VAL A 47 -16.26 -3.82 -0.77
CA VAL A 47 -17.55 -3.68 -1.48
C VAL A 47 -17.86 -2.23 -1.84
N VAL A 48 -17.45 -1.27 -1.00
CA VAL A 48 -17.62 0.16 -1.27
C VAL A 48 -16.67 0.58 -2.39
N ALA A 49 -15.39 0.21 -2.26
CA ALA A 49 -14.38 0.52 -3.28
C ALA A 49 -14.73 -0.11 -4.64
N ALA A 50 -15.26 -1.34 -4.66
CA ALA A 50 -15.66 -2.04 -5.88
C ALA A 50 -16.75 -1.31 -6.68
N ARG A 51 -17.53 -0.40 -6.07
CA ARG A 51 -18.49 0.44 -6.81
C ARG A 51 -17.80 1.41 -7.76
N GLY A 52 -16.55 1.74 -7.49
CA GLY A 52 -15.71 2.57 -8.35
C GLY A 52 -15.10 1.80 -9.53
N VAL A 53 -15.29 0.48 -9.62
CA VAL A 53 -14.90 -0.32 -10.79
C VAL A 53 -16.04 -0.30 -11.80
N SER A 54 -15.81 0.30 -12.95
CA SER A 54 -16.81 0.43 -14.01
C SER A 54 -16.84 -0.80 -14.93
N GLU A 55 -15.69 -1.44 -15.16
CA GLU A 55 -15.60 -2.58 -16.08
C GLU A 55 -14.46 -3.54 -15.72
N VAL A 56 -14.69 -4.83 -15.96
CA VAL A 56 -13.64 -5.86 -16.00
C VAL A 56 -13.23 -6.07 -17.45
N LYS A 57 -12.04 -5.58 -17.83
CA LYS A 57 -11.52 -5.67 -19.20
C LYS A 57 -10.95 -7.05 -19.54
N GLY A 58 -10.52 -7.79 -18.53
CA GLY A 58 -9.94 -9.11 -18.72
C GLY A 58 -9.41 -9.74 -17.44
N VAL A 59 -9.04 -11.01 -17.56
CA VAL A 59 -8.43 -11.80 -16.50
C VAL A 59 -7.33 -12.67 -17.08
N HIS A 60 -6.21 -12.75 -16.37
CA HIS A 60 -5.09 -13.62 -16.68
C HIS A 60 -4.82 -14.55 -15.50
N TRP A 61 -4.29 -15.74 -15.79
CA TRP A 61 -3.92 -16.75 -14.79
C TRP A 61 -5.07 -17.19 -13.87
N LEU A 62 -6.26 -17.38 -14.44
CA LEU A 62 -7.46 -17.77 -13.70
C LEU A 62 -7.31 -19.14 -13.01
N GLU A 63 -6.41 -19.99 -13.50
CA GLU A 63 -6.03 -21.26 -12.88
C GLU A 63 -5.44 -21.11 -11.47
N MET A 64 -4.92 -19.92 -11.11
CA MET A 64 -4.47 -19.61 -9.75
C MET A 64 -5.63 -19.36 -8.78
N GLY A 65 -6.88 -19.31 -9.29
CA GLY A 65 -8.09 -19.05 -8.53
C GLY A 65 -8.51 -17.58 -8.58
N MET A 66 -9.82 -17.34 -8.37
CA MET A 66 -10.43 -16.00 -8.42
C MET A 66 -9.64 -14.90 -7.67
N PRO A 67 -9.16 -15.09 -6.42
CA PRO A 67 -8.50 -14.01 -5.67
C PRO A 67 -7.05 -13.73 -6.08
N GLU A 68 -6.35 -14.69 -6.70
CA GLU A 68 -4.91 -14.57 -7.05
C GLU A 68 -4.69 -14.33 -8.56
N ALA A 69 -5.76 -14.43 -9.37
CA ALA A 69 -5.71 -14.10 -10.78
C ALA A 69 -5.41 -12.61 -11.01
N MET A 70 -4.75 -12.29 -12.12
CA MET A 70 -4.46 -10.91 -12.50
C MET A 70 -5.65 -10.32 -13.26
N TRP A 71 -6.41 -9.47 -12.59
CA TRP A 71 -7.57 -8.78 -13.15
C TRP A 71 -7.17 -7.45 -13.78
N VAL A 72 -7.67 -7.19 -14.99
CA VAL A 72 -7.55 -5.88 -15.65
C VAL A 72 -8.87 -5.15 -15.46
N LEU A 73 -8.85 -4.08 -14.67
CA LEU A 73 -10.02 -3.34 -14.23
C LEU A 73 -9.98 -1.91 -14.77
N GLU A 74 -11.13 -1.38 -15.16
CA GLU A 74 -11.34 0.04 -15.40
C GLU A 74 -12.03 0.64 -14.16
N GLY A 75 -11.48 1.75 -13.65
CA GLY A 75 -12.01 2.46 -12.49
C GLY A 75 -12.36 3.90 -12.84
N ASP A 76 -13.45 4.40 -12.28
CA ASP A 76 -13.91 5.80 -12.42
C ASP A 76 -13.70 6.54 -11.09
N ASP A 77 -14.31 6.03 -10.01
CA ASP A 77 -14.18 6.55 -8.65
C ASP A 77 -13.72 5.45 -7.66
N PHE A 78 -12.63 4.76 -8.02
CA PHE A 78 -12.09 3.68 -7.22
C PHE A 78 -11.34 4.22 -5.99
N GLY A 79 -11.93 4.05 -4.80
CA GLY A 79 -11.37 4.59 -3.56
C GLY A 79 -12.38 4.59 -2.40
N PRO A 80 -12.22 5.49 -1.40
CA PRO A 80 -11.16 6.49 -1.27
C PRO A 80 -9.80 5.89 -0.89
N MET A 81 -8.72 6.63 -1.17
CA MET A 81 -7.36 6.25 -0.82
C MET A 81 -6.56 7.44 -0.29
N THR A 82 -5.56 7.14 0.53
CA THR A 82 -4.59 8.13 1.03
C THR A 82 -3.23 7.87 0.40
N VAL A 83 -2.55 8.90 -0.10
CA VAL A 83 -1.13 8.80 -0.43
C VAL A 83 -0.36 8.63 0.86
N ALA A 84 0.00 7.40 1.19
CA ALA A 84 0.67 7.07 2.46
C ALA A 84 2.18 6.89 2.30
N ILE A 85 2.66 6.70 1.07
CA ILE A 85 4.07 6.81 0.71
C ILE A 85 4.14 7.60 -0.58
N ASP A 86 4.92 8.68 -0.61
CA ASP A 86 5.05 9.55 -1.78
C ASP A 86 6.30 9.23 -2.61
N ALA A 87 6.40 9.88 -3.77
CA ALA A 87 7.54 9.74 -4.68
C ALA A 87 8.80 10.50 -4.21
N HIS A 88 8.80 11.05 -2.99
CA HIS A 88 9.90 11.82 -2.42
C HIS A 88 10.60 11.07 -1.27
N GLY A 89 10.19 9.83 -1.01
CA GLY A 89 10.77 8.98 0.02
C GLY A 89 10.14 9.19 1.41
N ASN A 90 9.00 9.89 1.49
CA ASN A 90 8.25 10.03 2.73
C ASN A 90 7.27 8.87 2.91
N SER A 91 7.18 8.35 4.13
CA SER A 91 6.24 7.31 4.52
C SER A 91 5.48 7.72 5.77
N LEU A 92 4.15 7.77 5.69
CA LEU A 92 3.28 8.01 6.83
C LEU A 92 3.44 6.91 7.88
N PHE A 93 3.68 5.67 7.46
CA PHE A 93 3.89 4.54 8.37
C PHE A 93 5.18 4.72 9.19
N GLU A 94 6.30 5.08 8.54
CA GLU A 94 7.57 5.33 9.23
C GLU A 94 7.45 6.50 10.22
N ALA A 95 6.75 7.58 9.82
CA ALA A 95 6.54 8.74 10.68
C ALA A 95 5.73 8.39 11.95
N ILE A 96 4.66 7.59 11.80
CA ILE A 96 3.83 7.14 12.91
C ILE A 96 4.57 6.13 13.78
N ASP A 97 5.29 5.18 13.21
CA ASP A 97 6.07 4.20 13.98
C ASP A 97 7.10 4.91 14.89
N ALA A 98 7.80 5.92 14.35
CA ALA A 98 8.72 6.74 15.13
C ALA A 98 8.02 7.53 16.26
N GLU A 99 6.78 7.98 16.05
CA GLU A 99 5.98 8.64 17.09
C GLU A 99 5.52 7.66 18.17
N VAL A 100 5.07 6.48 17.75
CA VAL A 100 4.69 5.40 18.66
C VAL A 100 5.86 5.04 19.56
N GLU A 101 7.04 4.79 18.99
CA GLU A 101 8.26 4.46 19.76
C GLU A 101 8.61 5.53 20.80
N ARG A 102 8.48 6.82 20.47
CA ARG A 102 8.69 7.92 21.42
C ARG A 102 7.67 7.92 22.56
N ASN A 103 6.44 7.48 22.30
CA ASN A 103 5.35 7.49 23.26
C ASN A 103 5.34 6.26 24.18
N VAL A 104 5.85 5.10 23.70
CA VAL A 104 5.83 3.82 24.44
C VAL A 104 6.35 3.94 25.89
N PRO A 105 7.51 4.58 26.18
CA PRO A 105 8.01 4.67 27.56
C PRO A 105 7.03 5.37 28.50
N SER A 106 6.45 6.49 28.08
CA SER A 106 5.48 7.24 28.89
C SER A 106 4.20 6.45 29.17
N ILE A 107 3.80 5.59 28.23
CA ILE A 107 2.61 4.73 28.37
C ILE A 107 2.92 3.57 29.31
N LYS A 108 4.09 2.93 29.18
CA LYS A 108 4.53 1.85 30.09
C LYS A 108 4.55 2.33 31.55
N GLN A 109 5.11 3.51 31.79
CA GLN A 109 5.13 4.13 33.11
C GLN A 109 3.71 4.35 33.66
N LYS A 110 2.79 4.90 32.85
CA LYS A 110 1.38 5.11 33.25
C LYS A 110 0.64 3.81 33.55
N LEU A 111 1.04 2.70 32.93
CA LEU A 111 0.45 1.37 33.12
C LEU A 111 1.15 0.54 34.22
N GLY A 112 2.23 1.04 34.82
CA GLY A 112 3.02 0.31 35.82
C GLY A 112 3.74 -0.91 35.25
N LEU A 113 4.15 -0.85 33.97
CA LEU A 113 4.79 -1.94 33.21
C LEU A 113 6.30 -1.73 33.03
N ASP A 114 6.96 -1.08 33.99
CA ASP A 114 8.41 -0.80 33.94
C ASP A 114 9.26 -2.08 33.97
#